data_AF-A0A6P0XUA9-F1
#
_entry.id   AF-A0A6P0XUA9-F1
#
_cell.length_a   1.000
_cell.length_b   1.000
_cell.length_c   1.000
_cell.angle_alpha   90.00
_cell.angle_beta   90.00
_cell.angle_gamma   90.00
#
_symmetry.space_group_name_H-M   'P 1'
#
loop_
_entity.id
_entity.type
_entity.pdbx_description
1 polymer ?
#
loop_
_entity_poly.entity_id
_entity_poly.type
_entity_poly.pdbx_seq_one_letter_code
_entity_poly.pdbx_strand_id
1 'polypeptide(L)'
;MDEWLTNYFKNNFYELLTTILIQELDDEIPILLYYYGASNSVELVAGRFNISKFEVLERVKKVKKILQEKLHIWIQTTLEIDFDSLKSVKVNKSIAALVEEWLSIAPYGTFKIE
;
A
#
# COMPACT_ATOMS: atom_id res chain seq x y z
N MET A 1 1.48 -16.06 21.17
CA MET A 1 0.55 -15.20 20.42
C MET A 1 0.70 -15.64 18.99
N ASP A 2 -0.33 -16.32 18.52
CA ASP A 2 -0.16 -17.50 17.69
C ASP A 2 0.03 -17.15 16.22
N GLU A 3 0.97 -17.82 15.56
CA GLU A 3 1.34 -17.61 14.16
C GLU A 3 0.14 -17.62 13.20
N TRP A 4 -0.91 -18.39 13.52
CA TRP A 4 -2.17 -18.40 12.78
C TRP A 4 -2.89 -17.04 12.81
N LEU A 5 -2.85 -16.32 13.92
CA LEU A 5 -3.47 -15.00 14.09
C LEU A 5 -2.71 -13.95 13.27
N THR A 6 -1.38 -14.00 13.31
CA THR A 6 -0.53 -13.13 12.47
C THR A 6 -0.77 -13.38 10.99
N ASN A 7 -0.83 -14.65 10.57
CA ASN A 7 -1.10 -15.00 9.17
C ASN A 7 -2.52 -14.62 8.75
N TYR A 8 -3.52 -14.82 9.61
CA TYR A 8 -4.89 -14.40 9.35
C TYR A 8 -4.97 -12.89 9.10
N PHE A 9 -4.42 -12.07 9.99
CA PHE A 9 -4.44 -10.62 9.80
C PHE A 9 -3.63 -10.19 8.57
N LYS A 10 -2.44 -10.77 8.35
CA LYS A 10 -1.61 -10.46 7.19
C LYS A 10 -2.35 -10.73 5.88
N ASN A 11 -3.03 -11.87 5.77
CA ASN A 11 -3.80 -12.22 4.58
C ASN A 11 -4.98 -11.26 4.36
N ASN A 12 -5.77 -10.97 5.39
CA ASN A 12 -6.90 -10.04 5.28
C ASN A 12 -6.43 -8.63 4.89
N PHE A 13 -5.33 -8.15 5.47
CA PHE A 13 -4.75 -6.86 5.10
C PHE A 13 -4.28 -6.85 3.64
N TYR A 14 -3.62 -7.92 3.19
CA TYR A 14 -3.10 -7.98 1.83
C TYR A 14 -4.22 -8.05 0.80
N GLU A 15 -5.30 -8.78 1.08
CA GLU A 15 -6.49 -8.84 0.24
C GLU A 15 -7.18 -7.47 0.17
N LEU A 16 -7.33 -6.77 1.30
CA LEU A 16 -7.86 -5.41 1.35
C LEU A 16 -7.00 -4.44 0.52
N LEU A 17 -5.69 -4.44 0.73
CA LEU A 17 -4.75 -3.57 0.01
C LEU A 17 -4.78 -3.85 -1.50
N THR A 18 -4.86 -5.13 -1.89
CA THR A 18 -5.00 -5.54 -3.29
C THR A 18 -6.30 -5.01 -3.89
N THR A 19 -7.40 -5.16 -3.17
CA THR A 19 -8.72 -4.70 -3.61
C THR A 19 -8.74 -3.18 -3.81
N ILE A 20 -8.23 -2.42 -2.85
CA ILE A 20 -8.14 -0.95 -2.95
C ILE A 20 -7.25 -0.55 -4.12
N LEU A 21 -6.10 -1.23 -4.28
CA LEU A 21 -5.18 -0.90 -5.35
C LEU A 21 -5.80 -1.14 -6.74
N ILE A 22 -6.52 -2.24 -6.92
CA ILE A 22 -7.16 -2.58 -8.21
C ILE A 22 -8.41 -1.72 -8.47
N GLN A 23 -9.19 -1.40 -7.45
CA GLN A 23 -10.48 -0.72 -7.64
C GLN A 23 -10.39 0.82 -7.62
N GLU A 24 -9.44 1.39 -6.88
CA GLU A 24 -9.35 2.84 -6.65
C GLU A 24 -8.06 3.47 -7.20
N LEU A 25 -7.04 2.65 -7.52
CA LEU A 25 -5.68 3.11 -7.84
C LEU A 25 -5.06 2.31 -9.00
N ASP A 26 -5.89 1.77 -9.89
CA ASP A 26 -5.47 0.99 -11.06
C ASP A 26 -4.50 1.76 -11.96
N ASP A 27 -4.77 3.06 -12.17
CA ASP A 27 -3.92 3.99 -12.91
C ASP A 27 -2.49 4.11 -12.33
N GLU A 28 -2.31 3.76 -11.06
CA GLU A 28 -1.01 3.84 -10.37
C GLU A 28 -0.24 2.51 -10.45
N ILE A 29 -0.90 1.39 -10.76
CA ILE A 29 -0.30 0.05 -10.81
C ILE A 29 0.93 0.00 -11.74
N PRO A 30 0.92 0.56 -12.96
CA PRO A 30 2.08 0.55 -13.83
C PRO A 30 3.30 1.27 -13.21
N ILE A 31 3.09 2.41 -12.57
CA ILE A 31 4.17 3.17 -11.92
C ILE A 31 4.72 2.37 -10.74
N LEU A 32 3.85 1.78 -9.93
CA LEU A 32 4.24 0.96 -8.77
C LEU A 32 4.99 -0.30 -9.19
N LEU A 33 4.55 -0.99 -10.25
CA LEU A 33 5.25 -2.15 -10.82
C LEU A 33 6.69 -1.80 -11.21
N TYR A 34 6.89 -0.68 -11.90
CA TYR A 34 8.23 -0.25 -12.31
C TYR A 34 9.07 0.25 -11.14
N TYR A 35 8.45 0.91 -10.16
CA TYR A 35 9.12 1.44 -8.97
C TYR A 35 9.54 0.32 -8.01
N TYR A 36 8.61 -0.52 -7.59
CA TYR A 36 8.82 -1.60 -6.61
C TYR A 36 9.24 -2.91 -7.28
N GLY A 37 8.44 -3.41 -8.22
CA GLY A 37 8.61 -4.76 -8.80
C GLY A 37 9.93 -4.96 -9.56
N ALA A 38 10.48 -3.89 -10.15
CA ALA A 38 11.77 -3.92 -10.82
C ALA A 38 12.88 -3.19 -10.04
N SER A 39 12.58 -2.65 -8.85
CA SER A 39 13.52 -1.88 -8.02
C SER A 39 14.28 -0.81 -8.81
N ASN A 40 13.61 -0.18 -9.78
CA ASN A 40 14.24 0.84 -10.62
C ASN A 40 14.46 2.13 -9.84
N SER A 41 15.46 2.90 -10.26
CA SER A 41 15.61 4.27 -9.76
C SER A 41 14.44 5.14 -10.21
N VAL A 42 14.12 6.16 -9.42
CA VAL A 42 13.05 7.13 -9.70
C VAL A 42 13.26 7.78 -11.08
N GLU A 43 14.53 8.01 -11.45
CA GLU A 43 14.97 8.49 -12.75
C GLU A 43 14.45 7.62 -13.90
N LEU A 44 14.61 6.31 -13.77
CA LEU A 44 14.23 5.35 -14.81
C LEU A 44 12.72 5.25 -14.94
N VAL A 45 12.00 5.25 -13.82
CA VAL A 45 10.54 5.28 -13.81
C VAL A 45 10.04 6.57 -14.46
N ALA A 46 10.57 7.72 -14.06
CA ALA A 46 10.21 9.03 -14.63
C ALA A 46 10.43 9.06 -16.15
N GLY A 47 11.59 8.57 -16.62
CA GLY A 47 11.89 8.47 -18.05
C GLY A 47 10.96 7.51 -18.79
N ARG A 48 10.57 6.39 -18.19
CA ARG A 48 9.65 5.41 -18.80
C ARG A 48 8.25 5.97 -19.03
N PHE A 49 7.75 6.75 -18.08
CA PHE A 49 6.40 7.32 -18.11
C PHE A 49 6.36 8.75 -18.65
N ASN A 50 7.51 9.31 -19.06
CA ASN A 50 7.64 10.69 -19.53
C ASN A 50 7.05 11.73 -18.55
N ILE A 51 7.29 11.51 -17.26
CA ILE A 51 6.86 12.41 -16.16
C ILE A 51 8.09 12.87 -15.36
N SER A 52 7.89 13.83 -14.47
CA SER A 52 8.98 14.30 -13.60
C SER A 52 9.26 13.30 -12.47
N LYS A 53 10.49 13.29 -11.94
CA LYS A 53 10.82 12.50 -10.73
C LYS A 53 9.94 12.88 -9.54
N PHE A 54 9.64 14.18 -9.41
CA PHE A 54 8.76 14.69 -8.38
C PHE A 54 7.36 14.10 -8.49
N GLU A 55 6.84 13.99 -9.70
CA GLU A 55 5.53 13.40 -9.96
C GLU A 55 5.48 11.91 -9.64
N VAL A 56 6.53 11.13 -9.98
CA VAL A 56 6.65 9.72 -9.55
C VAL A 56 6.53 9.62 -8.03
N LEU A 57 7.29 10.44 -7.30
CA LEU A 57 7.30 10.41 -5.84
C LEU A 57 5.97 10.83 -5.23
N GLU A 58 5.32 11.87 -5.78
CA GLU A 58 4.00 12.32 -5.31
C GLU A 58 2.91 11.28 -5.58
N ARG A 59 2.94 10.61 -6.74
CA ARG A 59 2.01 9.51 -7.06
C ARG A 59 2.19 8.32 -6.12
N VAL A 60 3.43 7.87 -5.90
CA VAL A 60 3.75 6.80 -4.94
C VAL A 60 3.32 7.19 -3.51
N LYS A 61 3.57 8.42 -3.10
CA LYS A 61 3.17 8.95 -1.79
C LYS A 61 1.65 9.01 -1.64
N LYS A 62 0.92 9.41 -2.69
CA LYS A 62 -0.54 9.43 -2.72
C LYS A 62 -1.11 8.01 -2.53
N VAL A 63 -0.59 7.03 -3.26
CA VAL A 63 -0.95 5.61 -3.10
C VAL A 63 -0.76 5.17 -1.65
N LYS A 64 0.43 5.38 -1.08
CA LYS A 64 0.73 5.01 0.32
C LYS A 64 -0.26 5.63 1.29
N LYS A 65 -0.55 6.92 1.13
CA LYS A 65 -1.48 7.64 1.99
C LYS A 65 -2.88 7.02 1.95
N ILE A 66 -3.42 6.78 0.75
CA ILE A 66 -4.75 6.19 0.58
C ILE A 66 -4.82 4.78 1.18
N LEU A 67 -3.84 3.94 0.88
CA LEU A 67 -3.76 2.58 1.44
C LEU A 67 -3.68 2.59 2.97
N GLN A 68 -2.87 3.49 3.55
CA GLN A 68 -2.76 3.65 5.00
C GLN A 68 -4.07 4.11 5.63
N GLU A 69 -4.74 5.10 5.05
CA GLU A 69 -6.03 5.62 5.54
C GLU A 69 -7.11 4.55 5.50
N LYS A 70 -7.22 3.81 4.39
CA LYS A 70 -8.21 2.73 4.24
C LYS A 70 -7.95 1.56 5.18
N LEU A 71 -6.69 1.16 5.32
CA LEU A 71 -6.29 0.13 6.28
C LEU A 71 -6.59 0.56 7.72
N HIS A 72 -6.31 1.82 8.06
CA HIS A 72 -6.64 2.38 9.37
C HIS A 72 -8.14 2.30 9.65
N ILE A 73 -8.97 2.78 8.72
CA ILE A 73 -10.44 2.72 8.82
C ILE A 73 -10.90 1.27 9.00
N TRP A 74 -10.40 0.35 8.18
CA TRP A 74 -10.79 -1.07 8.26
C TRP A 74 -10.44 -1.69 9.61
N ILE A 75 -9.27 -1.38 10.16
CA ILE A 75 -8.87 -1.90 11.48
C ILE A 75 -9.78 -1.33 12.57
N GLN A 76 -10.09 -0.03 12.54
CA GLN A 76 -10.99 0.59 13.51
C GLN A 76 -12.38 -0.04 13.48
N THR A 77 -12.92 -0.26 12.28
CA THR A 77 -14.26 -0.82 12.12
C THR A 77 -14.33 -2.32 12.41
N THR A 78 -13.31 -3.08 11.99
CA THR A 78 -13.32 -4.56 12.14
C THR A 78 -12.97 -5.00 13.54
N LEU A 79 -12.07 -4.28 14.22
CA LEU A 79 -11.67 -4.60 15.60
C LEU A 79 -12.44 -3.79 16.64
N GLU A 80 -13.32 -2.88 16.20
CA GLU A 80 -14.07 -1.95 17.06
C GLU A 80 -13.13 -1.15 17.98
N ILE A 81 -11.92 -0.82 17.48
CA ILE A 81 -10.90 -0.07 18.22
C ILE A 81 -10.97 1.40 17.83
N ASP A 82 -11.11 2.27 18.83
CA ASP A 82 -10.97 3.70 18.63
C ASP A 82 -9.49 4.12 18.68
N PHE A 83 -8.86 4.26 17.52
CA PHE A 83 -7.50 4.81 17.43
C PHE A 83 -7.39 6.31 17.73
N ASP A 84 -8.47 7.10 17.61
CA ASP A 84 -8.45 8.53 17.96
C ASP A 84 -8.25 8.71 19.47
N SER A 85 -8.81 7.80 20.27
CA SER A 85 -8.54 7.72 21.71
C SER A 85 -7.08 7.35 22.02
N LEU A 86 -6.44 6.58 21.12
CA LEU A 86 -5.10 6.02 21.36
C LEU A 86 -3.96 6.94 20.90
N LYS A 87 -4.21 7.95 20.04
CA LYS A 87 -3.19 8.88 19.45
C LYS A 87 -1.85 8.20 19.16
N SER A 88 -1.89 6.92 18.78
CA SER A 88 -0.72 6.08 18.95
C SER A 88 0.14 6.20 17.70
N VAL A 89 1.14 7.08 17.77
CA VAL A 89 2.19 7.23 16.76
C VAL A 89 2.78 5.85 16.37
N LYS A 90 2.80 4.88 17.28
CA LYS A 90 3.24 3.51 17.02
C LYS A 90 2.32 2.75 16.07
N VAL A 91 1.00 2.89 16.19
CA VAL A 91 0.02 2.25 15.31
C VAL A 91 0.17 2.81 13.89
N ASN A 92 0.22 4.14 13.75
CA ASN A 92 0.39 4.79 12.45
C ASN A 92 1.70 4.37 11.76
N LYS A 93 2.80 4.27 12.51
CA LYS A 93 4.08 3.76 11.98
C LYS A 93 3.98 2.29 11.56
N SER A 94 3.26 1.46 12.31
CA SER A 94 3.12 0.04 12.00
C SER A 94 2.26 -0.17 10.75
N ILE A 95 1.17 0.58 10.61
CA ILE A 95 0.33 0.61 9.40
C ILE A 95 1.16 1.05 8.20
N ALA A 96 1.93 2.14 8.33
CA ALA A 96 2.79 2.62 7.26
C ALA A 96 3.85 1.58 6.85
N ALA A 97 4.47 0.90 7.81
CA ALA A 97 5.45 -0.16 7.55
C ALA A 97 4.80 -1.37 6.85
N LEU A 98 3.59 -1.76 7.25
CA LEU A 98 2.87 -2.86 6.62
C LEU A 98 2.50 -2.56 5.17
N VAL A 99 2.05 -1.33 4.88
CA VAL A 99 1.77 -0.88 3.52
C VAL A 99 3.05 -0.87 2.67
N GLU A 100 4.17 -0.41 3.24
CA GLU A 100 5.47 -0.42 2.53
C GLU A 100 5.96 -1.85 2.23
N GLU A 101 5.88 -2.73 3.23
CA GLU A 101 6.24 -4.14 3.09
C GLU A 101 5.39 -4.77 1.98
N TRP A 102 4.07 -4.58 2.03
CA TRP A 102 3.17 -5.12 1.03
C TRP A 102 3.45 -4.60 -0.36
N LEU A 103 3.60 -3.28 -0.56
CA LEU A 103 3.94 -2.70 -1.88
C LEU A 103 5.26 -3.29 -2.42
N SER A 104 6.23 -3.58 -1.55
CA SER A 104 7.51 -4.14 -1.99
C SER A 104 7.42 -5.59 -2.47
N ILE A 105 6.42 -6.35 -2.03
CA ILE A 105 6.22 -7.78 -2.39
C ILE A 105 4.93 -8.04 -3.17
N ALA A 106 4.18 -6.99 -3.49
CA ALA A 106 2.88 -7.10 -4.13
C ALA A 106 3.03 -7.81 -5.48
N PRO A 107 2.12 -8.75 -5.82
CA PRO A 107 2.22 -9.54 -7.03
C PRO A 107 1.71 -8.73 -8.25
N TYR A 108 2.36 -7.60 -8.56
CA TYR A 108 1.96 -6.67 -9.60
C TYR A 108 1.71 -7.32 -10.97
N GLY A 109 2.44 -8.39 -11.31
CA GLY A 109 2.24 -9.15 -12.55
C GLY A 109 0.95 -9.99 -12.60
N THR A 110 0.23 -10.11 -11.49
CA THR A 110 -1.05 -10.83 -11.38
C THR A 110 -2.26 -9.90 -11.33
N PHE A 111 -2.03 -8.59 -11.14
CA PHE A 111 -3.11 -7.61 -11.16
C PHE A 111 -3.63 -7.49 -12.59
N LYS A 112 -4.81 -8.08 -12.83
CA LYS A 112 -5.54 -7.87 -14.09
C LYS A 112 -6.10 -6.46 -14.04
N ILE A 113 -5.46 -5.57 -14.79
CA ILE A 113 -6.00 -4.26 -15.10
C ILE A 113 -7.03 -4.53 -16.21
N GLU A 114 -8.32 -4.46 -15.89
CA GLU A 114 -9.42 -4.62 -16.87
C GLU A 114 -9.68 -3.33 -17.63
#